data_AF-A0A2D6MIZ6-F1
#
_entry.id   AF-A0A2D6MIZ6-F1
#
_cell.length_a   1.000
_cell.length_b   1.000
_cell.length_c   1.000
_cell.angle_alpha   90.00
_cell.angle_beta   90.00
_cell.angle_gamma   90.00
#
_symmetry.space_group_name_H-M   'P 1'
#
loop_
_entity.id
_entity.type
_entity.pdbx_description
1 polymer ?
#
loop_
_entity_poly.entity_id
_entity_poly.type
_entity_poly.pdbx_seq_one_letter_code
_entity_poly.pdbx_strand_id
1 'polypeptide(L)' 'MLFSENVQFEFIKRIEDLVINDNIGYIDAVLIVCEEYDIEPNIASKFLSKPIVEKLESEAREYNMFPKNSSKLPI' A
#
# COMPACT_ATOMS: atom_id res chain seq x y z
N MET A 1 14.36 -15.47 9.75
CA MET A 1 14.28 -14.47 8.66
C MET A 1 14.31 -13.12 9.35
N LEU A 2 15.49 -12.49 9.37
CA LEU A 2 15.84 -11.42 10.30
C LEU A 2 15.48 -10.05 9.71
N PHE A 3 14.42 -9.43 10.20
CA PHE A 3 14.26 -7.98 10.14
C PHE A 3 13.69 -7.51 11.48
N SER A 4 14.34 -6.50 12.07
CA SER A 4 14.01 -5.95 13.38
C SER A 4 12.67 -5.21 13.33
N GLU A 5 11.81 -5.45 14.31
CA GLU A 5 10.48 -4.83 14.52
C GLU A 5 10.46 -3.31 14.24
N ASN A 6 11.56 -2.63 14.56
CA ASN A 6 11.77 -1.20 14.34
C ASN A 6 11.63 -0.77 12.86
N VAL A 7 12.08 -1.58 11.90
CA VAL A 7 12.02 -1.21 10.47
C VAL A 7 10.57 -1.21 9.97
N GLN A 8 9.75 -2.16 10.44
CA GLN A 8 8.33 -2.21 10.08
C GLN A 8 7.57 -1.00 10.62
N PHE A 9 7.87 -0.62 11.87
CA PHE A 9 7.23 0.55 12.50
C PHE A 9 7.55 1.84 11.75
N GLU A 10 8.82 2.08 11.43
CA GLU A 10 9.24 3.29 10.69
C GLU A 10 8.64 3.33 9.28
N PHE A 11 8.52 2.18 8.60
CA PHE A 11 7.89 2.07 7.29
C PHE A 11 6.41 2.46 7.34
N ILE A 12 5.64 1.91 8.29
CA ILE A 12 4.22 2.24 8.45
C ILE A 12 4.03 3.70 8.84
N LYS A 13 4.85 4.21 9.76
CA LYS A 13 4.80 5.60 10.19
C LYS A 13 5.04 6.55 9.02
N ARG A 14 6.04 6.26 8.18
CA ARG A 14 6.36 7.07 7.00
C ARG A 14 5.19 7.11 6.02
N ILE A 15 4.51 5.99 5.78
CA ILE A 15 3.31 5.93 4.93
C ILE A 15 2.21 6.84 5.49
N GLU A 16 1.88 6.72 6.77
CA GLU A 16 0.84 7.53 7.40
C GLU A 16 1.19 9.03 7.36
N ASP A 17 2.46 9.38 7.56
CA ASP A 17 2.94 10.76 7.45
C ASP A 17 2.72 11.31 6.03
N LEU A 18 2.99 10.54 4.97
CA LEU A 18 2.75 10.99 3.60
C LEU A 18 1.25 11.16 3.30
N VAL A 19 0.41 10.22 3.74
CA VAL A 19 -1.05 10.29 3.54
C VAL A 19 -1.63 11.52 4.24
N ILE A 20 -1.17 11.83 5.45
CA ILE A 20 -1.69 12.94 6.26
C ILE A 20 -1.13 14.29 5.80
N ASN A 21 0.19 14.38 5.61
CA ASN A 21 0.86 15.67 5.33
C ASN A 21 0.79 16.05 3.85
N ASP A 22 0.92 15.08 2.94
CA ASP A 22 0.96 15.33 1.50
C ASP A 22 -0.40 15.04 0.82
N ASN A 23 -1.40 14.58 1.58
CA ASN A 23 -2.75 14.26 1.10
C ASN A 23 -2.78 13.27 -0.08
N ILE A 24 -1.78 12.40 -0.16
CA ILE A 24 -1.70 11.36 -1.20
C ILE A 24 -2.42 10.08 -0.75
N GLY A 25 -2.84 9.26 -1.71
CA GLY A 25 -3.42 7.95 -1.46
C GLY A 25 -2.41 6.99 -0.81
N TYR A 26 -2.92 5.98 -0.11
CA TYR A 26 -2.12 4.91 0.45
C TYR A 26 -1.30 4.17 -0.61
N ILE A 27 -1.81 4.03 -1.84
CA ILE A 27 -1.11 3.35 -2.94
C ILE A 27 0.16 4.11 -3.31
N ASP A 28 0.04 5.42 -3.55
CA ASP A 28 1.18 6.27 -3.90
C ASP A 28 2.16 6.39 -2.73
N ALA A 29 1.64 6.55 -1.50
CA ALA A 29 2.47 6.61 -0.30
C ALA A 29 3.31 5.34 -0.13
N VAL A 30 2.72 4.14 -0.31
CA VAL A 30 3.47 2.88 -0.24
C VAL A 30 4.56 2.83 -1.30
N LEU A 31 4.28 3.22 -2.55
CA LEU A 31 5.27 3.21 -3.62
C LEU A 31 6.44 4.17 -3.34
N ILE A 32 6.17 5.38 -2.87
CA ILE A 32 7.19 6.36 -2.50
C ILE A 32 8.09 5.80 -1.40
N VAL A 33 7.52 5.23 -0.34
CA VAL A 33 8.31 4.66 0.76
C VAL A 33 9.08 3.42 0.30
N CYS A 34 8.53 2.63 -0.63
CA CYS A 34 9.28 1.54 -1.26
C CYS A 34 10.54 2.06 -1.97
N GLU A 35 10.44 3.16 -2.72
CA GLU A 35 11.58 3.79 -3.38
C GLU A 35 12.57 4.42 -2.38
N GLU A 36 12.08 5.10 -1.33
CA GLU A 36 12.94 5.73 -0.30
C GLU A 36 13.79 4.71 0.46
N TYR A 37 13.24 3.52 0.72
CA TYR A 37 13.90 2.47 1.50
C TYR A 37 14.56 1.39 0.63
N ASP A 38 14.52 1.53 -0.70
CA ASP A 38 14.99 0.53 -1.68
C ASP A 38 14.36 -0.86 -1.45
N ILE A 39 13.05 -0.88 -1.14
CA ILE A 39 12.26 -2.07 -0.88
C ILE A 39 11.37 -2.38 -2.07
N GLU A 40 11.48 -3.57 -2.65
CA GLU A 40 10.55 -3.99 -3.70
C GLU A 40 9.10 -4.07 -3.18
N PRO A 41 8.09 -3.63 -3.96
CA PRO A 41 6.68 -3.66 -3.56
C PRO A 41 6.16 -5.04 -3.14
N ASN A 42 6.68 -6.10 -3.78
CA ASN A 42 6.38 -7.48 -3.41
C ASN A 42 6.83 -7.81 -1.99
N ILE A 43 7.95 -7.24 -1.54
CA ILE A 43 8.45 -7.40 -0.18
C ILE A 43 7.72 -6.43 0.75
N ALA A 44 7.44 -5.19 0.31
CA ALA A 44 6.66 -4.17 1.00
C ALA A 44 5.35 -4.73 1.60
N SER A 45 4.64 -5.56 0.82
CA SER A 45 3.42 -6.24 1.27
C SER A 45 3.57 -7.06 2.56
N LYS A 46 4.78 -7.55 2.88
CA LYS A 46 5.11 -8.29 4.11
C LYS A 46 5.41 -7.37 5.30
N PHE A 47 5.61 -6.08 5.07
CA PHE A 47 5.82 -5.06 6.09
C PHE A 47 4.54 -4.29 6.44
N LEU A 48 3.53 -4.37 5.57
CA LEU A 48 2.24 -3.74 5.81
C LEU A 48 1.42 -4.54 6.83
N SER A 49 0.85 -3.83 7.80
CA SER A 49 -0.14 -4.41 8.70
C SER A 49 -1.44 -4.69 7.95
N LYS A 50 -2.18 -5.73 8.35
CA LYS A 50 -3.51 -6.08 7.80
C LYS A 50 -4.44 -4.86 7.56
N PRO A 51 -4.63 -3.93 8.51
CA PRO A 51 -5.47 -2.74 8.28
C PRO A 51 -4.97 -1.82 7.15
N ILE A 52 -3.66 -1.68 6.95
CA ILE A 52 -3.12 -0.86 5.85
C ILE A 52 -3.40 -1.55 4.52
N VAL A 53 -3.24 -2.87 4.44
CA VAL A 53 -3.56 -3.64 3.23
C VAL A 53 -5.04 -3.50 2.88
N GLU A 54 -5.93 -3.58 3.86
CA GLU A 54 -7.38 -3.39 3.64
C GLU A 54 -7.71 -1.97 3.14
N LYS A 55 -7.05 -0.94 3.66
CA LYS A 55 -7.17 0.44 3.14
C LYS A 55 -6.66 0.54 1.70
N LEU A 56 -5.52 -0.07 1.38
CA LEU A 56 -4.93 -0.11 0.04
C LEU A 56 -5.89 -0.77 -0.97
N GLU A 57 -6.50 -1.91 -0.59
CA GLU A 57 -7.47 -2.60 -1.43
C GLU A 57 -8.78 -1.82 -1.57
N SER A 58 -9.23 -1.13 -0.51
CA SER A 58 -10.40 -0.24 -0.59
C SER A 58 -10.13 0.89 -1.58
N GLU A 59 -9.00 1.57 -1.41
CA GLU A 59 -8.57 2.67 -2.28
C GLU A 59 -8.45 2.18 -3.74
N ALA A 60 -7.81 1.04 -3.98
CA ALA A 60 -7.69 0.47 -5.32
C ALA A 60 -9.06 0.13 -5.95
N ARG A 61 -10.05 -0.27 -5.13
CA ARG A 61 -11.42 -0.54 -5.59
C ARG A 61 -12.15 0.76 -5.92
N GLU A 62 -11.99 1.79 -5.10
CA GLU A 62 -12.56 3.13 -5.31
C GLU A 62 -11.99 3.80 -6.56
N TYR A 63 -10.68 3.68 -6.79
CA TYR A 63 -10.00 4.18 -7.99
C TYR A 63 -10.13 3.25 -9.20
N ASN A 64 -10.90 2.15 -9.11
CA ASN A 64 -11.13 1.20 -10.19
C ASN A 64 -9.81 0.69 -10.82
N MET A 65 -8.78 0.47 -9.99
CA MET A 65 -7.45 -0.01 -10.39
C MET A 65 -7.40 -1.52 -10.65
N PHE A 66 -8.50 -2.22 -10.35
CA PHE A 66 -8.67 -3.61 -10.77
C PHE A 66 -9.09 -3.66 -12.25
N PRO A 67 -8.52 -4.58 -13.05
CA PRO A 67 -9.01 -4.80 -14.40
C PRO A 67 -10.52 -5.05 -14.35
N LYS A 68 -11.30 -4.32 -15.15
CA LYS A 68 -12.75 -4.54 -15.33
C LYS A 68 -13.01 -5.86 -16.08
N ASN A 69 -12.46 -6.96 -15.59
CA ASN A 69 -12.49 -8.25 -16.26
C ASN A 69 -13.54 -9.15 -15.60
N SER A 70 -14.78 -8.67 -15.49
CA SER A 70 -15.95 -9.54 -15.35
C SER A 70 -17.26 -8.78 -15.54
N SER A 71 -17.34 -7.94 -16.58
CA SER A 71 -18.65 -7.78 -17.22
C SER A 71 -18.95 -9.09 -17.95
N LYS A 72 -19.39 -10.12 -17.21
CA LYS A 72 -20.35 -11.06 -17.79
C LYS A 72 -21.61 -10.23 -17.96
N LEU A 73 -21.73 -9.60 -19.12
CA LEU A 73 -23.00 -9.09 -19.59
C LEU A 73 -24.00 -10.24 -19.45
N PRO A 74 -25.06 -10.10 -18.64
CA PRO A 74 -26.13 -11.08 -18.67
C PRO A 74 -26.73 -11.06 -20.07
N ILE A 75 -26.81 -12.24 -20.69
CA ILE A 75 -27.72 -12.49 -21.82
C ILE A 75 -29.10 -12.84 -21.28
#